data_AF-A0A2E9E0B5-F1
#
_entry.id   AF-A0A2E9E0B5-F1
#
_cell.length_a   1.000
_cell.length_b   1.000
_cell.length_c   1.000
_cell.angle_alpha   90.00
_cell.angle_beta   90.00
_cell.angle_gamma   90.00
#
_symmetry.space_group_name_H-M   'P 1'
#
loop_
_entity.id
_entity.type
_entity.pdbx_description
1 polymer ?
#
loop_
_entity_poly.entity_id
_entity_poly.type
_entity_poly.pdbx_seq_one_letter_code
_entity_poly.pdbx_strand_id
1 'polypeptide(L)'
;MLAKEMNNMTASLVTPGMQVSSASKCEAGEGTIEIDGKIVATTIGLFTIQNGIGIVSPQKELVSPEVGDTVICEIVKLNEKNGEAMIIAIEGKSGSIQPDHLYGQFHVTGLVDRYMHQTADAVRRRDVCRALVKEVSPVVRIDFRERDDCGVLHAICPPCGDTLQAHLDGDWNVKCETCGYQAYRALADNFNAGWAELDQGASSLNNSGKRWGSAAESMFSKGPSGRATFIAEDVREDGRERTYFRFESEGGGRGQQRPRHNPGCKLFIGGLPREIGTDELREMFAKFGDMVDCIVPTDDGGVNRGFGFVTYSEKSQAEAAASELDGHKINGRRIGVRDADSDDKKKKNKRKDPEGAKLYIGNLPFKATEDQIREVFKGVGTITGLNIITDNAGKPKGFAFAFVKEKDKIEEIVKSVNGSELLGRKIRVDVAQQKKRNNNSGGKPEKSSRELRAMREEEEDAKKRTRRPRPKKD
;
A
#
# COMPACT_ATOMS: atom_id res chain seq x y z
N MET A 1 16.96 -45.35 -67.46
CA MET A 1 15.84 -44.39 -67.32
C MET A 1 15.03 -44.81 -66.11
N LEU A 2 15.13 -44.09 -64.99
CA LEU A 2 14.20 -43.99 -63.86
C LEU A 2 14.96 -43.33 -62.69
N ALA A 3 15.49 -42.13 -62.94
CA ALA A 3 15.78 -41.20 -61.86
C ALA A 3 14.47 -40.45 -61.61
N LYS A 4 13.70 -40.91 -60.61
CA LYS A 4 12.53 -40.18 -60.11
C LYS A 4 13.03 -38.80 -59.69
N GLU A 5 12.49 -37.77 -60.32
CA GLU A 5 12.72 -36.37 -60.01
C GLU A 5 12.48 -36.13 -58.51
N MET A 6 13.56 -36.12 -57.73
CA MET A 6 13.56 -35.46 -56.43
C MET A 6 13.54 -33.97 -56.73
N ASN A 7 12.33 -33.43 -56.91
CA ASN A 7 12.10 -32.00 -56.87
C ASN A 7 12.47 -31.51 -55.46
N ASN A 8 13.76 -31.23 -55.26
CA ASN A 8 14.25 -30.33 -54.24
C ASN A 8 13.65 -28.95 -54.54
N MET A 9 12.39 -28.74 -54.16
CA MET A 9 11.84 -27.40 -54.05
C MET A 9 12.69 -26.69 -53.00
N THR A 10 13.48 -25.75 -53.50
CA THR A 10 14.31 -24.83 -52.74
C THR A 10 13.57 -24.33 -51.51
N ALA A 11 14.17 -24.56 -50.34
CA ALA A 11 13.75 -24.01 -49.05
C ALA A 11 13.64 -22.48 -49.19
N SER A 12 12.44 -22.02 -49.53
CA SER A 12 12.12 -20.61 -49.71
C SER A 12 11.60 -20.11 -48.38
N LEU A 13 12.09 -18.94 -47.96
CA LEU A 13 11.55 -18.23 -46.82
C LEU A 13 10.09 -17.87 -47.13
N VAL A 14 9.18 -18.38 -46.32
CA VAL A 14 7.74 -18.15 -46.47
C VAL A 14 7.26 -17.19 -45.40
N THR A 15 6.25 -16.40 -45.75
CA THR A 15 5.61 -15.43 -44.84
C THR A 15 4.16 -15.83 -44.58
N PRO A 16 3.59 -15.47 -43.42
CA PRO A 16 2.19 -15.73 -43.10
C PRO A 16 1.26 -15.20 -44.21
N GLY A 17 0.35 -16.04 -44.68
CA GLY A 17 -0.57 -15.72 -45.78
C GLY A 17 -0.07 -16.11 -47.18
N MET A 18 1.20 -16.53 -47.32
CA MET A 18 1.74 -17.02 -48.58
C MET A 18 1.22 -18.43 -48.88
N GLN A 19 0.72 -18.66 -50.09
CA GLN A 19 0.37 -20.00 -50.55
C GLN A 19 1.66 -20.79 -50.82
N VAL A 20 1.85 -21.87 -50.06
CA VAL A 20 3.06 -22.72 -50.12
C VAL A 20 2.85 -24.00 -50.93
N SER A 21 1.64 -24.54 -50.94
CA SER A 21 1.31 -25.75 -51.71
C SER A 21 -0.20 -25.89 -51.95
N SER A 22 -0.61 -26.98 -52.59
CA SER A 22 -2.01 -27.40 -52.75
C SER A 22 -2.27 -28.67 -51.93
N ALA A 23 -3.50 -28.83 -51.40
CA ALA A 23 -3.91 -29.99 -50.60
C ALA A 23 -3.79 -31.33 -51.35
N SER A 24 -3.69 -31.30 -52.68
CA SER A 24 -3.43 -32.47 -53.51
C SER A 24 -2.00 -32.99 -53.47
N LYS A 25 -1.03 -32.19 -52.99
CA LYS A 25 0.41 -32.51 -53.01
C LYS A 25 0.98 -32.79 -51.63
N CYS A 26 0.45 -32.14 -50.61
CA CYS A 26 0.83 -32.37 -49.23
C CYS A 26 -0.36 -32.06 -48.31
N GLU A 27 -0.34 -32.61 -47.10
CA GLU A 27 -1.27 -32.28 -46.02
C GLU A 27 -0.74 -31.11 -45.18
N ALA A 28 -1.62 -30.39 -44.51
CA ALA A 28 -1.24 -29.27 -43.64
C ALA A 28 -0.59 -29.79 -42.35
N GLY A 29 0.66 -29.38 -42.11
CA GLY A 29 1.40 -29.63 -40.88
C GLY A 29 1.61 -28.37 -40.05
N GLU A 30 2.55 -28.44 -39.10
CA GLU A 30 2.87 -27.33 -38.19
C GLU A 30 3.34 -26.08 -38.96
N GLY A 31 2.79 -24.91 -38.60
CA GLY A 31 3.07 -23.66 -39.30
C GLY A 31 2.35 -23.50 -40.66
N THR A 32 1.42 -24.40 -41.00
CA THR A 32 0.55 -24.28 -42.18
C THR A 32 -0.92 -24.54 -41.84
N ILE A 33 -1.82 -24.01 -42.66
CA ILE A 33 -3.25 -24.27 -42.59
C ILE A 33 -3.81 -24.51 -43.99
N GLU A 34 -4.80 -25.40 -44.09
CA GLU A 34 -5.56 -25.60 -45.32
C GLU A 34 -6.76 -24.65 -45.36
N ILE A 35 -6.86 -23.85 -46.43
CA ILE A 35 -8.01 -23.00 -46.73
C ILE A 35 -8.36 -23.21 -48.21
N ASP A 36 -9.58 -23.66 -48.48
CA ASP A 36 -10.11 -23.89 -49.84
C ASP A 36 -9.20 -24.76 -50.75
N GLY A 37 -8.63 -25.84 -50.19
CA GLY A 37 -7.73 -26.75 -50.92
C GLY A 37 -6.33 -26.18 -51.21
N LYS A 38 -6.00 -25.02 -50.64
CA LYS A 38 -4.67 -24.40 -50.68
C LYS A 38 -4.02 -24.48 -49.31
N ILE A 39 -2.73 -24.77 -49.30
CA ILE A 39 -1.93 -24.74 -48.09
C ILE A 39 -1.28 -23.37 -47.99
N VAL A 40 -1.61 -22.68 -46.90
CA VAL A 40 -1.15 -21.34 -46.59
C VAL A 40 -0.24 -21.40 -45.37
N ALA A 41 0.88 -20.68 -45.40
CA ALA A 41 1.76 -20.56 -44.23
C ALA A 41 1.10 -19.67 -43.16
N THR A 42 1.20 -20.05 -41.89
CA THR A 42 0.75 -19.24 -40.74
C THR A 42 1.92 -18.57 -40.01
N THR A 43 3.14 -19.07 -40.21
CA THR A 43 4.36 -18.59 -39.54
C THR A 43 5.42 -18.15 -40.55
N ILE A 44 6.34 -17.28 -40.15
CA ILE A 44 7.52 -16.94 -40.95
C ILE A 44 8.57 -18.04 -40.76
N GLY A 45 9.02 -18.67 -41.85
CA GLY A 45 9.92 -19.80 -41.73
C GLY A 45 10.37 -20.41 -43.04
N LEU A 46 11.04 -21.56 -42.95
CA LEU A 46 11.40 -22.36 -44.12
C LEU A 46 10.37 -23.46 -44.33
N PHE A 47 9.77 -23.49 -45.52
CA PHE A 47 8.84 -24.54 -45.87
C PHE A 47 9.58 -25.81 -46.32
N THR A 48 9.23 -26.95 -45.72
CA THR A 48 9.73 -28.27 -46.10
C THR A 48 8.56 -29.26 -46.16
N ILE A 49 8.64 -30.23 -47.07
CA ILE A 49 7.66 -31.32 -47.14
C ILE A 49 8.32 -32.57 -46.57
N GLN A 50 7.85 -33.06 -45.43
CA GLN A 50 8.33 -34.28 -44.80
C GLN A 50 7.21 -35.32 -44.81
N ASN A 51 7.45 -36.49 -45.40
CA ASN A 51 6.46 -37.59 -45.48
C ASN A 51 5.08 -37.20 -46.04
N GLY A 52 5.03 -36.22 -46.96
CA GLY A 52 3.77 -35.72 -47.52
C GLY A 52 3.07 -34.65 -46.68
N ILE A 53 3.67 -34.21 -45.57
CA ILE A 53 3.16 -33.13 -44.71
C ILE A 53 4.00 -31.87 -44.97
N GLY A 54 3.33 -30.76 -45.29
CA GLY A 54 3.97 -29.46 -45.45
C GLY A 54 4.16 -28.79 -44.10
N ILE A 55 5.41 -28.57 -43.69
CA ILE A 55 5.78 -27.97 -42.41
C ILE A 55 6.54 -26.67 -42.68
N VAL A 56 6.19 -25.60 -41.96
CA VAL A 56 6.98 -24.36 -41.95
C VAL A 56 7.76 -24.31 -40.65
N SER A 57 9.07 -24.56 -40.73
CA SER A 57 9.97 -24.43 -39.58
C SER A 57 10.13 -22.95 -39.25
N PRO A 58 9.66 -22.47 -38.09
CA PRO A 58 9.73 -21.07 -37.71
C PRO A 58 11.18 -20.61 -37.64
N GLN A 59 11.48 -19.35 -38.01
CA GLN A 59 12.79 -18.75 -37.69
C GLN A 59 13.00 -18.58 -36.18
N LYS A 60 11.92 -18.46 -35.41
CA LYS A 60 11.93 -18.46 -33.95
C LYS A 60 10.92 -19.49 -33.47
N GLU A 61 11.41 -20.57 -32.88
CA GLU A 61 10.55 -21.58 -32.29
C GLU A 61 9.77 -20.96 -31.12
N LEU A 62 8.48 -21.26 -31.05
CA LEU A 62 7.62 -20.87 -29.96
C LEU A 62 7.64 -21.99 -28.93
N VAL A 63 8.00 -21.66 -27.70
CA VAL A 63 8.14 -22.63 -26.61
C VAL A 63 7.06 -22.37 -25.58
N SER A 64 6.46 -23.45 -25.10
CA SER A 64 5.55 -23.43 -23.96
C SER A 64 6.23 -24.06 -22.75
N PRO A 65 6.09 -23.47 -21.55
CA PRO A 65 6.59 -24.08 -20.32
C PRO A 65 5.78 -25.34 -19.99
N GLU A 66 6.46 -26.36 -19.50
CA GLU A 66 5.89 -27.59 -18.98
C GLU A 66 6.14 -27.70 -17.47
N VAL A 67 5.35 -28.52 -16.78
CA VAL A 67 5.56 -28.77 -15.35
C VAL A 67 6.90 -29.49 -15.16
N GLY A 68 7.76 -28.93 -14.31
CA GLY A 68 9.12 -29.41 -14.08
C GLY A 68 10.19 -28.67 -14.90
N ASP A 69 9.81 -27.78 -15.82
CA ASP A 69 10.78 -26.93 -16.52
C ASP A 69 11.42 -25.92 -15.57
N THR A 70 12.71 -25.67 -15.78
CA THR A 70 13.43 -24.58 -15.11
C THR A 70 13.35 -23.33 -15.97
N VAL A 71 12.97 -22.21 -15.36
CA VAL A 71 12.80 -20.92 -16.02
C VAL A 71 13.68 -19.85 -15.42
N ILE A 72 14.21 -18.99 -16.28
CA ILE A 72 14.86 -17.73 -15.89
C ILE A 72 13.80 -16.63 -16.00
N CYS A 73 13.63 -15.89 -14.92
CA CYS A 73 12.61 -14.86 -14.81
C CYS A 73 13.13 -13.60 -14.13
N GLU A 74 12.51 -12.46 -14.45
CA GLU A 74 12.73 -11.18 -13.77
C GLU A 74 11.52 -10.83 -12.92
N ILE A 75 11.74 -10.40 -11.68
CA ILE A 75 10.66 -9.98 -10.80
C ILE A 75 10.10 -8.62 -11.25
N VAL A 76 8.83 -8.59 -11.66
CA VAL A 76 8.17 -7.36 -12.14
C VAL A 76 7.30 -6.74 -11.05
N LYS A 77 6.48 -7.57 -10.39
CA LYS A 77 5.46 -7.11 -9.45
C LYS A 77 5.55 -7.88 -8.15
N LEU A 78 5.46 -7.14 -7.05
CA LEU A 78 5.50 -7.68 -5.70
C LEU A 78 4.31 -7.13 -4.92
N ASN A 79 3.51 -8.04 -4.38
CA ASN A 79 2.47 -7.78 -3.39
C ASN A 79 2.89 -8.37 -2.05
N GLU A 80 2.11 -8.18 -0.99
CA GLU A 80 2.52 -8.62 0.36
C GLU A 80 2.82 -10.13 0.44
N LYS A 81 1.95 -10.98 -0.12
CA LYS A 81 2.09 -12.45 -0.06
C LYS A 81 2.41 -13.12 -1.40
N ASN A 82 2.14 -12.44 -2.50
CA ASN A 82 2.27 -12.98 -3.86
C ASN A 82 3.14 -12.06 -4.71
N GLY A 83 3.74 -12.59 -5.76
CA GLY A 83 4.45 -11.81 -6.77
C GLY A 83 4.23 -12.35 -8.18
N GLU A 84 4.60 -11.52 -9.14
CA GLU A 84 4.59 -11.82 -10.57
C GLU A 84 6.01 -11.65 -11.10
N ALA A 85 6.52 -12.70 -11.74
CA ALA A 85 7.80 -12.69 -12.44
C ALA A 85 7.56 -12.86 -13.94
N MET A 86 8.27 -12.09 -14.74
CA MET A 86 8.26 -12.23 -16.20
C MET A 86 9.27 -13.29 -16.60
N ILE A 87 8.82 -14.33 -17.28
CA ILE A 87 9.67 -15.41 -17.76
C ILE A 87 10.41 -14.92 -19.00
N ILE A 88 11.74 -14.94 -18.94
CA ILE A 88 12.62 -14.49 -20.02
C ILE A 88 13.00 -15.67 -20.91
N ALA A 89 13.33 -16.81 -20.30
CA ALA A 89 13.77 -18.00 -21.00
C ALA A 89 13.42 -19.27 -20.22
N ILE A 90 13.21 -20.37 -20.93
CA ILE A 90 13.14 -21.72 -20.37
C ILE A 90 14.49 -22.39 -20.61
N GLU A 91 15.14 -22.89 -19.56
CA GLU A 91 16.44 -23.53 -19.70
C GLU A 91 16.34 -24.79 -20.58
N GLY A 92 17.28 -24.94 -21.51
CA GLY A 92 17.31 -26.06 -22.46
C GLY A 92 16.39 -25.92 -23.68
N LYS A 93 15.49 -24.94 -23.72
CA LYS A 93 14.60 -24.70 -24.88
C LYS A 93 14.96 -23.37 -25.55
N SER A 94 15.55 -23.44 -26.75
CA SER A 94 15.95 -22.26 -27.53
C SER A 94 14.78 -21.70 -28.34
N GLY A 95 13.88 -20.95 -27.68
CA GLY A 95 12.77 -20.32 -28.37
C GLY A 95 12.11 -19.19 -27.58
N SER A 96 11.16 -18.51 -28.22
CA SER A 96 10.42 -17.41 -27.61
C SER A 96 9.19 -17.95 -26.88
N ILE A 97 8.88 -17.38 -25.72
CA ILE A 97 7.73 -17.79 -24.91
C ILE A 97 6.45 -17.15 -25.46
N GLN A 98 5.35 -17.89 -25.40
CA GLN A 98 4.03 -17.38 -25.75
C GLN A 98 3.61 -16.24 -24.80
N PRO A 99 2.96 -15.16 -25.29
CA PRO A 99 2.48 -14.07 -24.44
C PRO A 99 1.59 -14.53 -23.26
N ASP A 100 0.80 -15.59 -23.46
CA ASP A 100 -0.09 -16.14 -22.44
C ASP A 100 0.66 -16.76 -21.26
N HIS A 101 1.90 -17.24 -21.49
CA HIS A 101 2.76 -17.87 -20.49
C HIS A 101 3.91 -16.95 -20.04
N LEU A 102 3.88 -15.67 -20.41
CA LEU A 102 4.97 -14.73 -20.17
C LEU A 102 5.15 -14.40 -18.67
N TYR A 103 4.08 -14.55 -17.87
CA TYR A 103 4.09 -14.19 -16.45
C TYR A 103 3.84 -15.39 -15.56
N GLY A 104 4.80 -15.68 -14.69
CA GLY A 104 4.71 -16.66 -13.62
C GLY A 104 4.31 -16.03 -12.30
N GLN A 105 3.34 -16.62 -11.60
CA GLN A 105 2.95 -16.23 -10.25
C GLN A 105 3.66 -17.07 -9.20
N PHE A 106 4.06 -16.44 -8.10
CA PHE A 106 4.64 -17.12 -6.96
C PHE A 106 4.07 -16.61 -5.64
N HIS A 107 4.21 -17.44 -4.59
CA HIS A 107 3.78 -17.14 -3.23
C HIS A 107 4.98 -17.08 -2.30
N VAL A 108 4.89 -16.29 -1.23
CA VAL A 108 5.97 -16.08 -0.24
C VAL A 108 6.52 -17.37 0.36
N THR A 109 5.67 -18.40 0.50
CA THR A 109 6.06 -19.72 1.02
C THR A 109 6.91 -20.56 0.07
N GLY A 110 6.86 -20.24 -1.22
CA GLY A 110 7.64 -20.90 -2.27
C GLY A 110 8.92 -20.16 -2.65
N LEU A 111 9.35 -19.17 -1.86
CA LEU A 111 10.60 -18.43 -2.10
C LEU A 111 11.81 -19.09 -1.45
N VAL A 112 11.71 -19.40 -0.15
CA VAL A 112 12.80 -19.98 0.62
C VAL A 112 12.23 -20.75 1.82
N ASP A 113 12.96 -21.73 2.32
CA ASP A 113 12.60 -22.43 3.56
C ASP A 113 12.96 -21.61 4.81
N ARG A 114 12.44 -20.38 4.88
CA ARG A 114 12.57 -19.49 6.03
C ARG A 114 11.29 -18.67 6.15
N TYR A 115 10.84 -18.39 7.37
CA TYR A 115 9.60 -17.65 7.56
C TYR A 115 9.76 -16.21 7.06
N MET A 116 9.10 -15.88 5.95
CA MET A 116 9.07 -14.55 5.36
C MET A 116 7.73 -13.89 5.64
N HIS A 117 7.77 -12.66 6.16
CA HIS A 117 6.56 -11.87 6.39
C HIS A 117 5.98 -11.34 5.08
N GLN A 118 6.86 -10.89 4.17
CA GLN A 118 6.48 -10.36 2.86
C GLN A 118 7.36 -10.95 1.76
N THR A 119 6.85 -11.02 0.53
CA THR A 119 7.65 -11.43 -0.65
C THR A 119 8.84 -10.50 -0.86
N ALA A 120 8.65 -9.21 -0.58
CA ALA A 120 9.66 -8.18 -0.75
C ALA A 120 10.90 -8.43 0.14
N ASP A 121 10.74 -9.10 1.28
CA ASP A 121 11.86 -9.37 2.20
C ASP A 121 12.85 -10.39 1.60
N ALA A 122 12.42 -11.22 0.66
CA ALA A 122 13.23 -12.24 0.01
C ALA A 122 13.66 -11.87 -1.42
N VAL A 123 12.87 -11.07 -2.15
CA VAL A 123 13.16 -10.67 -3.53
C VAL A 123 12.77 -9.21 -3.78
N ARG A 124 13.40 -8.55 -4.75
CA ARG A 124 13.06 -7.19 -5.20
C ARG A 124 12.71 -7.18 -6.68
N ARG A 125 12.08 -6.08 -7.11
CA ARG A 125 11.83 -5.84 -8.54
C ARG A 125 13.16 -5.74 -9.28
N ARG A 126 13.21 -6.27 -10.51
CA ARG A 126 14.40 -6.38 -11.37
C ARG A 126 15.45 -7.39 -10.90
N ASP A 127 15.21 -8.11 -9.79
CA ASP A 127 16.04 -9.27 -9.49
C ASP A 127 15.81 -10.33 -10.57
N VAL A 128 16.90 -10.91 -11.04
CA VAL A 128 16.87 -12.03 -12.00
C VAL A 128 16.96 -13.31 -11.20
N CYS A 129 16.00 -14.20 -11.42
CA CYS A 129 15.83 -15.39 -10.63
C CYS A 129 15.67 -16.64 -11.52
N ARG A 130 16.09 -17.78 -11.00
CA ARG A 130 15.80 -19.11 -11.55
C ARG A 130 14.65 -19.72 -10.74
N ALA A 131 13.65 -20.27 -11.40
CA ALA A 131 12.50 -20.88 -10.76
C ALA A 131 12.10 -22.18 -11.45
N LEU A 132 11.39 -23.06 -10.74
CA LEU A 132 10.79 -24.27 -11.26
C LEU A 132 9.31 -24.03 -11.56
N VAL A 133 8.84 -24.49 -12.72
CA VAL A 133 7.42 -24.43 -13.09
C VAL A 133 6.66 -25.58 -12.42
N LYS A 134 5.66 -25.25 -11.59
CA LYS A 134 4.80 -26.22 -10.90
C LYS A 134 3.48 -26.49 -11.60
N GLU A 135 2.88 -25.43 -12.14
CA GLU A 135 1.58 -25.49 -12.82
C GLU A 135 1.65 -24.54 -14.01
N VAL A 136 0.98 -24.89 -15.12
CA VAL A 136 0.96 -24.07 -16.35
C VAL A 136 -0.43 -23.51 -16.62
N SER A 137 -1.49 -24.28 -16.32
CA SER A 137 -2.90 -23.89 -16.55
C SER A 137 -3.69 -24.00 -15.25
N PRO A 138 -4.51 -22.99 -14.87
CA PRO A 138 -4.94 -21.83 -15.66
C PRO A 138 -3.95 -20.66 -15.69
N VAL A 139 -2.93 -20.67 -14.83
CA VAL A 139 -1.87 -19.65 -14.74
C VAL A 139 -0.56 -20.35 -14.46
N VAL A 140 0.54 -19.84 -15.02
CA VAL A 140 1.87 -20.37 -14.74
C VAL A 140 2.24 -20.09 -13.28
N ARG A 141 2.41 -21.13 -12.47
CA ARG A 141 2.93 -21.02 -11.10
C ARG A 141 4.38 -21.46 -11.05
N ILE A 142 5.20 -20.63 -10.43
CA ILE A 142 6.63 -20.87 -10.28
C ILE A 142 7.01 -20.95 -8.81
N ASP A 143 8.04 -21.74 -8.52
CA ASP A 143 8.56 -22.00 -7.18
C ASP A 143 10.08 -21.88 -7.17
N PHE A 144 10.63 -21.29 -6.12
CA PHE A 144 12.06 -21.07 -5.95
C PHE A 144 12.67 -21.95 -4.85
N ARG A 145 11.83 -22.68 -4.10
CA ARG A 145 12.22 -23.38 -2.87
C ARG A 145 12.55 -24.85 -3.09
N GLU A 146 11.91 -25.52 -4.05
CA GLU A 146 12.07 -26.98 -4.20
C GLU A 146 13.49 -27.45 -4.54
N ARG A 147 14.32 -26.53 -5.04
CA ARG A 147 15.61 -26.79 -5.65
C ARG A 147 16.59 -25.69 -5.23
N ASP A 148 17.77 -26.08 -4.74
CA ASP A 148 18.77 -25.12 -4.23
C ASP A 148 19.42 -24.28 -5.34
N ASP A 149 19.35 -24.76 -6.60
CA ASP A 149 19.71 -23.99 -7.78
C ASP A 149 18.65 -22.94 -8.16
N CYS A 150 17.45 -22.99 -7.58
CA CYS A 150 16.40 -21.99 -7.77
C CYS A 150 16.51 -20.88 -6.71
N GLY A 151 16.16 -19.66 -7.10
CA GLY A 151 16.33 -18.46 -6.28
C GLY A 151 16.85 -17.29 -7.10
N VAL A 152 17.32 -16.26 -6.42
CA VAL A 152 17.92 -15.07 -7.04
C VAL A 152 19.28 -15.46 -7.59
N LEU A 153 19.49 -15.21 -8.89
CA LEU A 153 20.77 -15.39 -9.60
C LEU A 153 21.56 -14.09 -9.63
N HIS A 154 20.87 -12.96 -9.74
CA HIS A 154 21.49 -11.65 -9.80
C HIS A 154 20.59 -10.60 -9.16
N ALA A 155 21.19 -9.75 -8.34
CA ALA A 155 20.48 -8.68 -7.62
C ALA A 155 21.28 -7.38 -7.66
N ILE A 156 20.53 -6.29 -7.76
CA ILE A 156 21.09 -4.94 -7.83
C ILE A 156 20.81 -4.21 -6.51
N CYS A 157 21.78 -3.41 -6.08
CA CYS A 157 21.70 -2.55 -4.92
C CYS A 157 20.68 -1.41 -5.18
N PRO A 158 19.57 -1.33 -4.42
CA PRO A 158 18.59 -0.25 -4.62
C PRO A 158 19.16 1.18 -4.45
N PRO A 159 20.12 1.42 -3.54
CA PRO A 159 20.79 2.72 -3.37
C PRO A 159 21.63 3.23 -4.53
N CYS A 160 22.57 2.42 -5.00
CA CYS A 160 23.62 2.86 -5.92
C CYS A 160 23.53 2.22 -7.29
N GLY A 161 22.75 1.15 -7.45
CA GLY A 161 22.64 0.42 -8.71
C GLY A 161 23.77 -0.58 -8.98
N ASP A 162 24.71 -0.76 -8.05
CA ASP A 162 25.77 -1.76 -8.20
C ASP A 162 25.28 -3.18 -7.89
N THR A 163 26.00 -4.17 -8.39
CA THR A 163 25.74 -5.60 -8.11
C THR A 163 25.95 -5.91 -6.63
N LEU A 164 25.00 -6.61 -6.02
CA LEU A 164 25.14 -7.12 -4.65
C LEU A 164 26.00 -8.38 -4.65
N GLN A 165 26.90 -8.53 -3.68
CA GLN A 165 27.69 -9.74 -3.48
C GLN A 165 27.15 -10.59 -2.34
N ALA A 166 27.33 -11.90 -2.44
CA ALA A 166 26.98 -12.82 -1.37
C ALA A 166 27.94 -12.63 -0.19
N HIS A 167 27.41 -12.28 0.97
CA HIS A 167 28.18 -12.09 2.20
C HIS A 167 27.27 -12.35 3.40
N LEU A 168 27.64 -13.30 4.25
CA LEU A 168 26.86 -13.62 5.44
C LEU A 168 27.30 -12.75 6.62
N ASP A 169 26.40 -11.85 7.04
CA ASP A 169 26.53 -11.06 8.26
C ASP A 169 25.29 -11.27 9.14
N GLY A 170 25.37 -12.27 10.02
CA GLY A 170 24.26 -12.70 10.86
C GLY A 170 23.07 -13.21 10.04
N ASP A 171 22.02 -12.40 9.97
CA ASP A 171 20.78 -12.71 9.24
C ASP A 171 20.79 -12.22 7.79
N TRP A 172 21.72 -11.34 7.43
CA TRP A 172 21.86 -10.76 6.09
C TRP A 172 22.81 -11.60 5.26
N ASN A 173 22.47 -11.83 4.00
CA ASN A 173 23.24 -12.71 3.11
C ASN A 173 23.77 -12.01 1.86
N VAL A 174 23.41 -10.74 1.65
CA VAL A 174 23.98 -9.91 0.59
C VAL A 174 24.50 -8.59 1.12
N LYS A 175 25.62 -8.14 0.55
CA LYS A 175 26.25 -6.85 0.84
C LYS A 175 26.61 -6.14 -0.47
N CYS A 176 26.44 -4.82 -0.51
CA CYS A 176 27.01 -3.95 -1.53
C CYS A 176 28.39 -3.48 -1.09
N GLU A 177 29.41 -3.69 -1.93
CA GLU A 177 30.77 -3.21 -1.67
C GLU A 177 30.87 -1.69 -1.75
N THR A 178 30.10 -1.05 -2.64
CA THR A 178 30.20 0.40 -2.89
C THR A 178 29.60 1.25 -1.78
N CYS A 179 28.41 0.87 -1.27
CA CYS A 179 27.66 1.71 -0.33
C CYS A 179 27.36 1.03 1.01
N GLY A 180 27.89 -0.17 1.24
CA GLY A 180 27.73 -0.92 2.49
C GLY A 180 26.33 -1.49 2.71
N TYR A 181 25.41 -1.35 1.76
CA TYR A 181 24.04 -1.85 1.90
C TYR A 181 24.01 -3.36 2.18
N GLN A 182 23.33 -3.76 3.25
CA GLN A 182 23.09 -5.16 3.59
C GLN A 182 21.61 -5.49 3.51
N ALA A 183 21.30 -6.69 3.03
CA ALA A 183 19.94 -7.20 2.99
C ALA A 183 19.90 -8.72 2.97
N TYR A 184 18.68 -9.24 3.03
CA TYR A 184 18.39 -10.63 2.76
C TYR A 184 17.83 -10.78 1.34
N ARG A 185 18.27 -11.80 0.62
CA ARG A 185 17.71 -12.27 -0.65
C ARG A 185 17.60 -13.78 -0.63
N ALA A 186 16.60 -14.38 -1.26
CA ALA A 186 16.54 -15.84 -1.40
C ALA A 186 17.53 -16.27 -2.50
N LEU A 187 18.79 -16.52 -2.14
CA LEU A 187 19.86 -16.78 -3.10
C LEU A 187 19.77 -18.18 -3.70
N ALA A 188 19.99 -18.29 -5.01
CA ALA A 188 20.30 -19.55 -5.67
C ALA A 188 21.78 -19.91 -5.46
N ASP A 189 22.14 -21.18 -5.65
CA ASP A 189 23.56 -21.62 -5.59
C ASP A 189 24.48 -20.83 -6.52
N ASN A 190 23.99 -20.48 -7.71
CA ASN A 190 24.78 -19.82 -8.75
C ASN A 190 24.70 -18.28 -8.69
N PHE A 191 24.39 -17.70 -7.53
CA PHE A 191 24.29 -16.25 -7.39
C PHE A 191 25.60 -15.55 -7.79
N ASN A 192 25.52 -14.66 -8.79
CA ASN A 192 26.65 -13.98 -9.45
C ASN A 192 27.73 -14.89 -10.05
N ALA A 193 27.53 -16.20 -10.10
CA ALA A 193 28.47 -17.15 -10.70
C ALA A 193 28.34 -17.21 -12.23
N GLY A 194 27.20 -16.78 -12.77
CA GLY A 194 26.86 -16.96 -14.17
C GLY A 194 26.81 -18.44 -14.52
N TRP A 195 27.70 -18.89 -15.41
CA TRP A 195 27.86 -20.29 -15.83
C TRP A 195 28.94 -21.05 -15.05
N ALA A 196 29.61 -20.41 -14.09
CA ALA A 196 30.65 -21.08 -13.31
C ALA A 196 30.04 -22.10 -12.34
N GLU A 197 30.62 -23.30 -12.33
CA GLU A 197 30.36 -24.30 -11.29
C GLU A 197 31.13 -23.89 -10.02
N LEU A 198 30.43 -23.74 -8.91
CA LEU A 198 31.02 -23.36 -7.64
C LEU A 198 31.04 -24.56 -6.69
N ASP A 199 32.16 -24.75 -5.98
CA ASP A 199 32.30 -25.79 -4.96
C ASP A 199 31.38 -25.57 -3.74
N GLN A 200 30.96 -24.33 -3.50
CA GLN A 200 30.00 -23.95 -2.45
C GLN A 200 28.95 -22.99 -3.01
N GLY A 201 27.69 -23.42 -2.94
CA GLY A 201 26.55 -22.63 -3.40
C GLY A 201 26.13 -21.54 -2.42
N ALA A 202 25.78 -20.37 -2.96
CA ALA A 202 25.32 -19.23 -2.17
C ALA A 202 23.97 -19.49 -1.45
N SER A 203 23.22 -20.54 -1.83
CA SER A 203 21.97 -20.92 -1.15
C SER A 203 22.21 -21.31 0.32
N SER A 204 23.41 -21.82 0.64
CA SER A 204 23.82 -22.14 2.01
C SER A 204 23.73 -20.94 2.97
N LEU A 205 23.86 -19.73 2.42
CA LEU A 205 23.78 -18.47 3.17
C LEU A 205 22.33 -18.05 3.48
N ASN A 206 21.33 -18.75 2.93
CA ASN A 206 19.91 -18.46 3.18
C ASN A 206 19.46 -18.78 4.62
N ASN A 207 20.28 -19.53 5.38
CA ASN A 207 19.97 -19.96 6.75
C ASN A 207 18.59 -20.65 6.85
N SER A 208 18.31 -21.57 5.92
CA SER A 208 17.07 -22.34 5.85
C SER A 208 16.72 -23.01 7.18
N GLY A 209 15.45 -22.95 7.58
CA GLY A 209 14.89 -23.51 8.81
C GLY A 209 15.14 -22.69 10.09
N LYS A 210 16.00 -21.67 10.06
CA LYS A 210 16.31 -20.85 11.24
C LYS A 210 15.32 -19.69 11.42
N ARG A 211 15.02 -19.38 12.69
CA ARG A 211 14.29 -18.16 13.06
C ARG A 211 15.17 -16.92 12.86
N TRP A 212 14.53 -15.77 12.73
CA TRP A 212 15.22 -14.48 12.68
C TRP A 212 15.85 -14.13 14.03
N GLY A 213 17.01 -13.49 13.99
CA GLY A 213 17.62 -12.91 15.18
C GLY A 213 16.79 -11.74 15.72
N SER A 214 17.02 -11.39 16.99
CA SER A 214 16.26 -10.36 17.69
C SER A 214 16.32 -8.98 17.00
N ALA A 215 17.47 -8.65 16.40
CA ALA A 215 17.65 -7.41 15.64
C ALA A 215 16.73 -7.36 14.40
N ALA A 216 16.70 -8.44 13.63
CA ALA A 216 15.84 -8.58 12.45
C ALA A 216 14.35 -8.64 12.83
N GLU A 217 13.98 -9.38 13.87
CA GLU A 217 12.60 -9.41 14.38
C GLU A 217 12.10 -8.03 14.83
N SER A 218 12.99 -7.20 15.40
CA SER A 218 12.64 -5.81 15.75
C SER A 218 12.31 -4.96 14.51
N MET A 219 13.00 -5.21 13.40
CA MET A 219 12.75 -4.52 12.12
C MET A 219 11.42 -4.98 11.50
N PHE A 220 11.12 -6.27 11.55
CA PHE A 220 9.85 -6.81 11.06
C PHE A 220 8.64 -6.39 11.89
N SER A 221 8.83 -6.09 13.18
CA SER A 221 7.76 -5.65 14.09
C SER A 221 7.18 -4.28 13.72
N LYS A 222 7.91 -3.48 12.94
CA LYS A 222 7.39 -2.26 12.32
C LYS A 222 6.56 -2.71 11.11
N GLY A 223 5.23 -2.57 11.17
CA GLY A 223 4.30 -3.07 10.15
C GLY A 223 4.58 -2.57 8.72
N PRO A 224 3.82 -3.01 7.69
CA PRO A 224 4.14 -2.79 6.26
C PRO A 224 4.42 -1.34 5.87
N SER A 225 3.72 -0.38 6.49
CA SER A 225 3.90 1.07 6.26
C SER A 225 5.15 1.63 6.93
N GLY A 226 5.51 1.12 8.12
CA GLY A 226 6.82 1.38 8.72
C GLY A 226 7.91 0.75 7.87
N ARG A 227 7.71 -0.49 7.42
CA ARG A 227 8.63 -1.20 6.54
C ARG A 227 8.85 -0.50 5.21
N ALA A 228 7.90 0.17 4.57
CA ALA A 228 8.20 0.95 3.35
C ALA A 228 9.20 2.10 3.60
N THR A 229 9.18 2.70 4.80
CA THR A 229 10.20 3.66 5.26
C THR A 229 11.49 2.99 5.75
N PHE A 230 11.43 1.79 6.35
CA PHE A 230 12.60 1.05 6.86
C PHE A 230 13.28 0.13 5.83
N ILE A 231 12.60 -0.22 4.74
CA ILE A 231 13.13 -0.87 3.52
C ILE A 231 13.88 0.18 2.67
N ALA A 232 13.66 1.47 2.96
CA ALA A 232 14.53 2.57 2.57
C ALA A 232 15.59 2.91 3.65
N GLU A 233 15.48 2.39 4.87
CA GLU A 233 16.55 2.39 5.88
C GLU A 233 17.45 1.17 5.68
N ASP A 234 18.02 1.15 4.50
CA ASP A 234 19.31 0.53 4.26
C ASP A 234 20.31 1.08 5.28
N VAL A 235 20.88 0.20 6.10
CA VAL A 235 21.96 0.58 7.03
C VAL A 235 23.15 1.05 6.18
N ARG A 236 23.41 2.35 6.19
CA ARG A 236 24.73 2.92 5.83
C ARG A 236 25.51 3.02 7.13
N GLU A 237 26.56 2.22 7.29
CA GLU A 237 27.51 2.36 8.40
C GLU A 237 28.35 3.66 8.30
N ASP A 238 28.26 4.42 7.21
CA ASP A 238 29.10 5.58 6.95
C ASP A 238 28.69 6.87 7.70
N GLY A 239 27.67 6.83 8.56
CA GLY A 239 27.26 7.99 9.40
C GLY A 239 26.83 9.25 8.64
N ARG A 240 26.64 9.18 7.31
CA ARG A 240 26.15 10.29 6.48
C ARG A 240 24.69 10.08 6.13
N GLU A 241 23.86 11.09 6.43
CA GLU A 241 22.47 11.13 6.00
C GLU A 241 22.39 11.03 4.46
N ARG A 242 21.45 10.22 3.97
CA ARG A 242 21.23 10.06 2.53
C ARG A 242 20.63 11.33 1.95
N THR A 243 21.39 12.06 1.14
CA THR A 243 20.82 13.05 0.22
C THR A 243 20.26 12.31 -0.99
N TYR A 244 18.94 12.26 -1.10
CA TYR A 244 18.29 11.79 -2.33
C TYR A 244 18.47 12.87 -3.40
N PHE A 245 18.99 12.49 -4.55
CA PHE A 245 18.91 13.30 -5.76
C PHE A 245 17.43 13.35 -6.18
N ARG A 246 16.73 14.39 -5.73
CA ARG A 246 15.33 14.64 -6.04
C ARG A 246 15.28 15.24 -7.44
N PHE A 247 14.84 14.47 -8.42
CA PHE A 247 14.38 15.00 -9.70
C PHE A 247 13.16 15.89 -9.41
N GLU A 248 13.33 17.21 -9.50
CA GLU A 248 12.25 18.18 -9.37
C GLU A 248 11.28 18.02 -10.53
N SER A 249 10.29 17.16 -10.33
CA SER A 249 9.02 17.24 -11.05
C SER A 249 7.94 17.38 -9.99
N GLU A 250 7.36 18.58 -9.94
CA GLU A 250 6.23 18.91 -9.08
C GLU A 250 5.00 18.10 -9.54
N GLY A 251 4.71 17.02 -8.82
CA GLY A 251 3.50 16.20 -9.00
C GLY A 251 3.03 15.72 -7.64
N GLY A 252 1.82 16.12 -7.27
CA GLY A 252 1.34 16.13 -5.87
C GLY A 252 1.25 14.77 -5.19
N GLY A 253 1.42 14.78 -3.86
CA GLY A 253 1.24 13.58 -3.05
C GLY A 253 1.65 13.72 -1.59
N ARG A 254 0.75 14.27 -0.77
CA ARG A 254 0.57 14.01 0.68
C ARG A 254 1.80 14.15 1.60
N GLY A 255 1.82 15.29 2.30
CA GLY A 255 2.09 15.30 3.75
C GLY A 255 3.53 15.04 4.21
N GLN A 256 4.48 15.86 3.77
CA GLN A 256 5.65 16.13 4.61
C GLN A 256 5.30 17.24 5.61
N GLN A 257 5.37 16.93 6.90
CA GLN A 257 5.38 17.95 7.94
C GLN A 257 6.59 18.85 7.67
N ARG A 258 6.31 20.08 7.23
CA ARG A 258 7.34 21.10 7.15
C ARG A 258 7.96 21.32 8.53
N PRO A 259 9.26 21.64 8.61
CA PRO A 259 9.90 21.98 9.87
C PRO A 259 9.02 22.98 10.64
N ARG A 260 8.70 22.64 11.88
CA ARG A 260 7.91 23.50 12.76
C ARG A 260 8.72 24.78 12.96
N HIS A 261 8.22 25.92 12.47
CA HIS A 261 8.82 27.20 12.83
C HIS A 261 8.49 27.53 14.30
N ASN A 262 9.30 28.39 14.92
CA ASN A 262 9.05 28.82 16.29
C ASN A 262 7.71 29.58 16.40
N PRO A 263 6.83 29.24 17.34
CA PRO A 263 5.49 29.82 17.42
C PRO A 263 5.52 31.35 17.42
N GLY A 264 4.74 31.97 16.52
CA GLY A 264 4.67 33.43 16.35
C GLY A 264 5.53 34.03 15.24
N CYS A 265 6.32 33.26 14.50
CA CYS A 265 7.06 33.78 13.34
C CYS A 265 6.32 33.65 11.98
N LYS A 266 5.10 33.11 11.94
CA LYS A 266 4.34 32.92 10.69
C LYS A 266 3.12 33.82 10.64
N LEU A 267 3.04 34.59 9.56
CA LEU A 267 1.96 35.50 9.24
C LEU A 267 1.06 34.90 8.15
N PHE A 268 -0.24 35.09 8.33
CA PHE A 268 -1.29 34.87 7.34
C PHE A 268 -1.66 36.23 6.72
N ILE A 269 -1.57 36.30 5.39
CA ILE A 269 -1.90 37.49 4.61
C ILE A 269 -3.16 37.18 3.82
N GLY A 270 -4.27 37.81 4.18
CA GLY A 270 -5.55 37.68 3.49
C GLY A 270 -5.86 38.87 2.61
N GLY A 271 -6.69 38.67 1.59
CA GLY A 271 -7.19 39.78 0.75
C GLY A 271 -6.24 40.17 -0.39
N LEU A 272 -5.35 39.27 -0.79
CA LEU A 272 -4.49 39.48 -1.94
C LEU A 272 -5.32 39.52 -3.24
N PRO A 273 -5.03 40.45 -4.17
CA PRO A 273 -5.60 40.44 -5.51
C PRO A 273 -5.13 39.22 -6.30
N ARG A 274 -5.92 38.80 -7.30
CA ARG A 274 -5.69 37.54 -8.03
C ARG A 274 -4.47 37.52 -8.95
N GLU A 275 -3.87 38.68 -9.14
CA GLU A 275 -2.73 38.92 -10.03
C GLU A 275 -1.39 38.82 -9.28
N ILE A 276 -1.39 38.94 -7.95
CA ILE A 276 -0.15 38.89 -7.16
C ILE A 276 0.36 37.46 -7.04
N GLY A 277 1.61 37.28 -7.45
CA GLY A 277 2.38 36.05 -7.28
C GLY A 277 3.20 36.02 -5.98
N THR A 278 3.88 34.90 -5.76
CA THR A 278 4.81 34.70 -4.64
C THR A 278 5.98 35.68 -4.61
N ASP A 279 6.49 36.08 -5.79
CA ASP A 279 7.67 36.93 -5.89
C ASP A 279 7.38 38.38 -5.50
N GLU A 280 6.27 38.96 -5.97
CA GLU A 280 5.85 40.31 -5.60
C GLU A 280 5.54 40.43 -4.10
N LEU A 281 4.91 39.40 -3.54
CA LEU A 281 4.65 39.34 -2.11
C LEU A 281 5.96 39.25 -1.32
N ARG A 282 6.93 38.47 -1.80
CA ARG A 282 8.26 38.39 -1.21
C ARG A 282 8.96 39.74 -1.22
N GLU A 283 8.97 40.48 -2.33
CA GLU A 283 9.62 41.80 -2.40
C GLU A 283 9.04 42.82 -1.42
N MET A 284 7.71 42.82 -1.22
CA MET A 284 7.07 43.73 -0.25
C MET A 284 7.42 43.38 1.20
N PHE A 285 7.41 42.08 1.53
CA PHE A 285 7.65 41.61 2.90
C PHE A 285 9.14 41.52 3.26
N ALA A 286 10.04 41.51 2.26
CA ALA A 286 11.50 41.54 2.47
C ALA A 286 12.01 42.83 3.14
N LYS A 287 11.27 43.94 3.05
CA LYS A 287 11.66 45.21 3.68
C LYS A 287 11.65 45.18 5.20
N PHE A 288 10.95 44.22 5.81
CA PHE A 288 10.67 44.17 7.24
C PHE A 288 11.50 43.12 7.99
N GLY A 289 12.22 42.25 7.28
CA GLY A 289 13.08 41.24 7.91
C GLY A 289 13.46 40.07 7.02
N ASP A 290 14.22 39.15 7.60
CA ASP A 290 14.72 37.96 6.93
C ASP A 290 13.63 36.88 6.90
N MET A 291 13.07 36.64 5.72
CA MET A 291 12.04 35.63 5.50
C MET A 291 12.64 34.25 5.22
N VAL A 292 12.11 33.24 5.91
CA VAL A 292 12.46 31.82 5.77
C VAL A 292 11.60 31.14 4.70
N ASP A 293 10.32 31.47 4.62
CA ASP A 293 9.37 30.86 3.68
C ASP A 293 8.28 31.85 3.27
N CYS A 294 7.94 31.93 1.99
CA CYS A 294 6.90 32.80 1.44
C CYS A 294 6.11 32.05 0.39
N ILE A 295 4.81 31.80 0.64
CA ILE A 295 3.96 31.00 -0.24
C ILE A 295 2.59 31.62 -0.41
N VAL A 296 2.17 31.71 -1.66
CA VAL A 296 0.81 32.06 -2.07
C VAL A 296 0.18 30.81 -2.68
N PRO A 297 -0.72 30.11 -1.96
CA PRO A 297 -1.39 28.95 -2.52
C PRO A 297 -2.21 29.32 -3.76
N THR A 298 -1.93 28.65 -4.87
CA THR A 298 -2.72 28.67 -6.10
C THR A 298 -3.71 27.50 -6.11
N ASP A 299 -4.80 27.67 -6.84
CA ASP A 299 -5.77 26.60 -7.14
C ASP A 299 -5.27 25.76 -8.33
N ASP A 300 -5.91 24.63 -8.63
CA ASP A 300 -5.49 23.72 -9.71
C ASP A 300 -5.48 24.39 -11.11
N GLY A 301 -6.18 25.51 -11.27
CA GLY A 301 -6.16 26.36 -12.48
C GLY A 301 -5.07 27.44 -12.49
N GLY A 302 -4.11 27.42 -11.57
CA GLY A 302 -3.00 28.39 -11.49
C GLY A 302 -3.39 29.76 -10.91
N VAL A 303 -4.66 29.98 -10.58
CA VAL A 303 -5.14 31.25 -10.00
C VAL A 303 -4.91 31.27 -8.49
N ASN A 304 -4.41 32.37 -7.94
CA ASN A 304 -4.18 32.47 -6.50
C ASN A 304 -5.50 32.39 -5.69
N ARG A 305 -5.41 31.83 -4.48
CA ARG A 305 -6.58 31.70 -3.59
C ARG A 305 -6.89 32.98 -2.81
N GLY A 306 -6.22 34.09 -3.12
CA GLY A 306 -6.40 35.39 -2.47
C GLY A 306 -5.84 35.47 -1.05
N PHE A 307 -4.98 34.54 -0.65
CA PHE A 307 -4.25 34.58 0.62
C PHE A 307 -2.85 33.96 0.46
N GLY A 308 -1.94 34.33 1.35
CA GLY A 308 -0.57 33.84 1.40
C GLY A 308 -0.07 33.67 2.83
N PHE A 309 1.08 33.03 2.97
CA PHE A 309 1.77 32.83 4.23
C PHE A 309 3.21 33.29 4.10
N VAL A 310 3.68 34.06 5.08
CA VAL A 310 5.08 34.47 5.20
C VAL A 310 5.58 34.01 6.57
N THR A 311 6.76 33.40 6.59
CA THR A 311 7.44 32.97 7.81
C THR A 311 8.75 33.72 7.93
N TYR A 312 8.92 34.45 9.03
CA TYR A 312 10.16 35.15 9.37
C TYR A 312 11.06 34.28 10.25
N SER A 313 12.33 34.65 10.33
CA SER A 313 13.29 34.06 11.27
C SER A 313 12.95 34.43 12.73
N GLU A 314 12.59 35.70 12.96
CA GLU A 314 12.30 36.25 14.29
C GLU A 314 10.83 36.71 14.45
N LYS A 315 10.31 36.57 15.68
CA LYS A 315 8.94 37.00 16.04
C LYS A 315 8.77 38.52 16.01
N SER A 316 9.80 39.27 16.40
CA SER A 316 9.84 40.74 16.36
C SER A 316 9.61 41.28 14.94
N GLN A 317 10.22 40.63 13.95
CA GLN A 317 10.09 40.99 12.53
C GLN A 317 8.67 40.69 12.01
N ALA A 318 8.09 39.55 12.44
CA ALA A 318 6.72 39.20 12.11
C ALA A 318 5.70 40.20 12.69
N GLU A 319 5.86 40.62 13.95
CA GLU A 319 4.97 41.60 14.59
C GLU A 319 5.08 43.01 13.97
N ALA A 320 6.30 43.43 13.59
CA ALA A 320 6.54 44.69 12.90
C ALA A 320 5.89 44.70 11.50
N ALA A 321 6.07 43.61 10.74
CA ALA A 321 5.44 43.45 9.43
C ALA A 321 3.91 43.39 9.54
N ALA A 322 3.37 42.71 10.56
CA ALA A 322 1.92 42.65 10.79
C ALA A 322 1.33 44.03 11.13
N SER A 323 2.01 44.82 11.95
CA SER A 323 1.50 46.13 12.38
C SER A 323 1.52 47.18 11.25
N GLU A 324 2.55 47.15 10.40
CA GLU A 324 2.72 48.14 9.34
C GLU A 324 1.92 47.78 8.06
N LEU A 325 1.83 46.49 7.72
CA LEU A 325 1.20 46.04 6.48
C LEU A 325 -0.28 45.65 6.64
N ASP A 326 -0.81 45.52 7.86
CA ASP A 326 -2.25 45.29 8.06
C ASP A 326 -3.07 46.51 7.58
N GLY A 327 -3.91 46.30 6.58
CA GLY A 327 -4.72 47.35 5.96
C GLY A 327 -4.08 48.05 4.74
N HIS A 328 -2.87 47.66 4.33
CA HIS A 328 -2.22 48.21 3.13
C HIS A 328 -3.04 47.92 1.86
N LYS A 329 -3.12 48.88 0.94
CA LYS A 329 -3.90 48.73 -0.31
C LYS A 329 -2.99 48.27 -1.43
N ILE A 330 -3.29 47.12 -2.04
CA ILE A 330 -2.64 46.63 -3.25
C ILE A 330 -3.70 46.39 -4.32
N ASN A 331 -3.51 47.02 -5.49
CA ASN A 331 -4.43 46.97 -6.64
C ASN A 331 -5.90 47.21 -6.24
N GLY A 332 -6.14 48.18 -5.36
CA GLY A 332 -7.49 48.56 -4.90
C GLY A 332 -8.07 47.68 -3.78
N ARG A 333 -7.40 46.58 -3.39
CA ARG A 333 -7.85 45.68 -2.31
C ARG A 333 -7.00 45.87 -1.05
N ARG A 334 -7.64 45.93 0.12
CA ARG A 334 -6.93 45.99 1.41
C ARG A 334 -6.47 44.59 1.80
N ILE A 335 -5.18 44.44 2.06
CA ILE A 335 -4.65 43.21 2.66
C ILE A 335 -4.86 43.25 4.17
N GLY A 336 -5.03 42.07 4.76
CA GLY A 336 -5.05 41.89 6.20
C GLY A 336 -3.95 40.93 6.64
N VAL A 337 -3.12 41.34 7.58
CA VAL A 337 -1.98 40.55 8.06
C VAL A 337 -2.26 40.11 9.49
N ARG A 338 -2.20 38.81 9.77
CA ARG A 338 -2.51 38.23 11.10
C ARG A 338 -1.53 37.12 11.45
N ASP A 339 -1.31 36.88 12.73
CA ASP A 339 -0.55 35.70 13.17
C ASP A 339 -1.25 34.41 12.77
N ALA A 340 -0.56 33.55 12.02
CA ALA A 340 -1.09 32.27 11.56
C ALA A 340 -1.26 31.27 12.72
N ASP A 341 -0.50 31.45 13.81
CA ASP A 341 -0.55 30.62 15.02
C ASP A 341 -1.57 31.13 16.06
N SER A 342 -2.25 32.25 15.82
CA SER A 342 -3.32 32.70 16.71
C SER A 342 -4.50 31.71 16.63
N ASP A 343 -4.61 30.88 17.67
CA ASP A 343 -5.52 29.73 17.79
C ASP A 343 -7.01 30.13 17.95
N ASP A 344 -7.42 31.29 17.41
CA ASP A 344 -8.81 31.79 17.46
C ASP A 344 -9.77 31.02 16.53
N LYS A 345 -9.24 30.21 15.62
CA LYS A 345 -10.05 29.36 14.72
C LYS A 345 -10.58 28.08 15.36
N LYS A 346 -10.18 27.72 16.60
CA LYS A 346 -10.76 26.56 17.31
C LYS A 346 -12.08 26.85 18.06
N LYS A 347 -12.57 28.10 18.09
CA LYS A 347 -13.78 28.47 18.87
C LYS A 347 -15.09 28.65 18.08
N LYS A 348 -15.10 28.56 16.75
CA LYS A 348 -16.35 28.68 15.95
C LYS A 348 -16.75 27.36 15.29
N ASN A 349 -17.37 26.48 16.10
CA ASN A 349 -18.40 25.46 15.75
C ASN A 349 -18.51 24.30 16.77
N LYS A 350 -18.27 24.56 18.06
CA LYS A 350 -19.01 23.85 19.12
C LYS A 350 -20.10 24.80 19.59
N ARG A 351 -21.35 24.58 19.16
CA ARG A 351 -22.51 25.10 19.90
C ARG A 351 -22.33 24.52 21.31
N LYS A 352 -22.01 25.36 22.29
CA LYS A 352 -22.02 24.95 23.70
C LYS A 352 -23.41 24.35 23.95
N ASP A 353 -23.48 23.08 24.34
CA ASP A 353 -24.73 22.51 24.85
C ASP A 353 -25.21 23.43 25.98
N PRO A 354 -26.47 23.89 25.95
CA PRO A 354 -26.98 24.78 26.99
C PRO A 354 -26.86 24.09 28.35
N GLU A 355 -26.43 24.85 29.35
CA GLU A 355 -26.20 24.37 30.70
C GLU A 355 -27.52 23.81 31.29
N GLY A 356 -27.53 22.51 31.59
CA GLY A 356 -28.72 21.81 32.07
C GLY A 356 -28.53 20.30 32.11
N ALA A 357 -29.40 19.61 32.84
CA ALA A 357 -29.39 18.16 32.89
C ALA A 357 -30.10 17.55 31.68
N LYS A 358 -29.51 16.49 31.12
CA LYS A 358 -30.00 15.84 29.89
C LYS A 358 -30.90 14.65 30.26
N LEU A 359 -32.14 14.70 29.81
CA LEU A 359 -33.11 13.59 29.89
C LEU A 359 -33.18 12.86 28.55
N TYR A 360 -33.22 11.53 28.60
CA TYR A 360 -33.49 10.66 27.46
C TYR A 360 -34.96 10.29 27.44
N ILE A 361 -35.63 10.59 26.33
CA ILE A 361 -37.03 10.25 26.09
C ILE A 361 -37.04 9.21 24.97
N GLY A 362 -37.37 7.97 25.28
CA GLY A 362 -37.45 6.86 24.34
C GLY A 362 -38.89 6.45 24.03
N ASN A 363 -39.05 5.68 22.95
CA ASN A 363 -40.33 5.15 22.49
C ASN A 363 -41.35 6.22 22.04
N LEU A 364 -40.86 7.34 21.50
CA LEU A 364 -41.71 8.33 20.88
C LEU A 364 -42.25 7.84 19.53
N PRO A 365 -43.51 8.11 19.20
CA PRO A 365 -44.05 7.80 17.89
C PRO A 365 -43.33 8.63 16.81
N PHE A 366 -43.13 8.05 15.62
CA PHE A 366 -42.42 8.68 14.50
C PHE A 366 -43.09 9.96 13.96
N LYS A 367 -44.30 10.29 14.43
CA LYS A 367 -45.05 11.51 14.10
C LYS A 367 -45.04 12.56 15.23
N ALA A 368 -44.39 12.30 16.36
CA ALA A 368 -44.35 13.25 17.48
C ALA A 368 -43.57 14.52 17.09
N THR A 369 -44.17 15.68 17.31
CA THR A 369 -43.54 17.01 17.10
C THR A 369 -42.98 17.57 18.40
N GLU A 370 -42.06 18.53 18.30
CA GLU A 370 -41.43 19.16 19.48
C GLU A 370 -42.45 19.81 20.43
N ASP A 371 -43.54 20.35 19.90
CA ASP A 371 -44.56 21.05 20.68
C ASP A 371 -45.34 20.10 21.60
N GLN A 372 -45.66 18.89 21.13
CA GLN A 372 -46.37 17.88 21.93
C GLN A 372 -45.52 17.38 23.10
N ILE A 373 -44.20 17.26 22.90
CA ILE A 373 -43.29 16.88 23.96
C ILE A 373 -43.14 18.04 24.95
N ARG A 374 -43.11 19.30 24.48
CA ARG A 374 -43.11 20.45 25.40
C ARG A 374 -44.38 20.52 26.23
N GLU A 375 -45.55 20.16 25.70
CA GLU A 375 -46.81 20.12 26.44
C GLU A 375 -46.83 19.09 27.58
N VAL A 376 -46.36 17.87 27.32
CA VAL A 376 -46.28 16.83 28.36
C VAL A 376 -45.34 17.23 29.51
N PHE A 377 -44.31 18.01 29.21
CA PHE A 377 -43.33 18.46 30.19
C PHE A 377 -43.64 19.85 30.79
N LYS A 378 -44.69 20.55 30.33
CA LYS A 378 -45.06 21.92 30.76
C LYS A 378 -45.59 22.03 32.20
N GLY A 379 -45.68 20.94 32.96
CA GLY A 379 -46.08 20.94 34.37
C GLY A 379 -44.97 20.65 35.39
N VAL A 380 -43.81 20.16 34.95
CA VAL A 380 -42.81 19.56 35.87
C VAL A 380 -41.43 20.23 35.79
N GLY A 381 -41.15 21.02 34.74
CA GLY A 381 -39.90 21.80 34.66
C GLY A 381 -39.78 22.65 33.40
N THR A 382 -38.87 23.62 33.42
CA THR A 382 -38.57 24.47 32.26
C THR A 382 -37.55 23.78 31.34
N ILE A 383 -37.98 23.38 30.13
CA ILE A 383 -37.10 22.82 29.10
C ILE A 383 -36.34 23.96 28.40
N THR A 384 -35.02 23.92 28.47
CA THR A 384 -34.12 24.86 27.79
C THR A 384 -33.87 24.47 26.32
N GLY A 385 -33.95 23.17 26.00
CA GLY A 385 -33.76 22.68 24.63
C GLY A 385 -34.26 21.25 24.44
N LEU A 386 -34.74 20.96 23.25
CA LEU A 386 -35.21 19.63 22.84
C LEU A 386 -34.52 19.25 21.54
N ASN A 387 -34.03 18.01 21.44
CA ASN A 387 -33.31 17.52 20.28
C ASN A 387 -33.80 16.11 19.92
N ILE A 388 -34.57 15.98 18.85
CA ILE A 388 -35.07 14.70 18.34
C ILE A 388 -34.01 14.12 17.40
N ILE A 389 -33.54 12.90 17.68
CA ILE A 389 -32.53 12.27 16.82
C ILE A 389 -33.20 11.61 15.62
N THR A 390 -32.85 12.07 14.43
CA THR A 390 -33.19 11.45 13.15
C THR A 390 -32.04 10.62 12.61
N ASP A 391 -32.35 9.59 11.82
CA ASP A 391 -31.34 8.84 11.10
C ASP A 391 -30.78 9.64 9.90
N ASN A 392 -29.72 9.12 9.27
CA ASN A 392 -29.07 9.74 8.11
C ASN A 392 -30.00 9.94 6.89
N ALA A 393 -31.16 9.25 6.89
CA ALA A 393 -32.22 9.37 5.88
C ALA A 393 -33.40 10.26 6.32
N GLY A 394 -33.25 11.03 7.41
CA GLY A 394 -34.24 12.00 7.89
C GLY A 394 -35.45 11.41 8.63
N LYS A 395 -35.53 10.08 8.80
CA LYS A 395 -36.59 9.44 9.59
C LYS A 395 -36.25 9.49 11.10
N PRO A 396 -37.17 9.91 11.99
CA PRO A 396 -36.90 9.97 13.43
C PRO A 396 -36.62 8.57 13.98
N LYS A 397 -35.61 8.41 14.85
CA LYS A 397 -35.28 7.10 15.46
C LYS A 397 -36.16 6.76 16.68
N GLY A 398 -37.20 7.56 16.94
CA GLY A 398 -38.16 7.32 18.02
C GLY A 398 -37.64 7.66 19.42
N PHE A 399 -36.59 8.48 19.52
CA PHE A 399 -36.08 9.00 20.78
C PHE A 399 -35.61 10.45 20.67
N ALA A 400 -35.71 11.18 21.78
CA ALA A 400 -35.36 12.59 21.89
C ALA A 400 -34.57 12.86 23.17
N PHE A 401 -33.80 13.94 23.16
CA PHE A 401 -33.10 14.46 24.32
C PHE A 401 -33.66 15.81 24.71
N ALA A 402 -34.05 15.97 25.98
CA ALA A 402 -34.49 17.24 26.54
C ALA A 402 -33.46 17.74 27.56
N PHE A 403 -33.20 19.05 27.57
CA PHE A 403 -32.34 19.73 28.53
C PHE A 403 -33.22 20.51 29.49
N VAL A 404 -33.11 20.20 30.78
CA VAL A 404 -33.87 20.87 31.86
C VAL A 404 -32.92 21.72 32.69
N LYS A 405 -33.38 22.93 33.05
CA LYS A 405 -32.57 23.91 33.80
C LYS A 405 -32.37 23.53 35.27
N GLU A 406 -33.36 22.88 35.88
CA GLU A 406 -33.33 22.46 37.29
C GLU A 406 -32.74 21.05 37.43
N LYS A 407 -31.54 20.95 38.04
CA LYS A 407 -30.82 19.68 38.19
C LYS A 407 -31.34 18.81 39.35
N ASP A 408 -32.06 19.40 40.31
CA ASP A 408 -32.42 18.71 41.55
C ASP A 408 -33.76 17.97 41.49
N LYS A 409 -34.61 18.27 40.49
CA LYS A 409 -35.94 17.64 40.31
C LYS A 409 -35.98 16.54 39.23
N ILE A 410 -34.82 16.15 38.70
CA ILE A 410 -34.72 15.20 37.57
C ILE A 410 -35.38 13.86 37.93
N GLU A 411 -35.13 13.34 39.12
CA GLU A 411 -35.63 12.03 39.53
C GLU A 411 -37.15 12.03 39.77
N GLU A 412 -37.71 13.15 40.21
CA GLU A 412 -39.16 13.35 40.35
C GLU A 412 -39.82 13.46 38.97
N ILE A 413 -39.21 14.22 38.05
CA ILE A 413 -39.65 14.34 36.65
C ILE A 413 -39.67 12.97 35.96
N VAL A 414 -38.62 12.16 36.16
CA VAL A 414 -38.56 10.80 35.60
C VAL A 414 -39.67 9.93 36.18
N LYS A 415 -39.92 9.96 37.49
CA LYS A 415 -40.96 9.13 38.12
C LYS A 415 -42.38 9.50 37.67
N SER A 416 -42.67 10.80 37.49
CA SER A 416 -44.01 11.26 37.12
C SER A 416 -44.31 11.16 35.62
N VAL A 417 -43.29 11.25 34.75
CA VAL A 417 -43.50 11.33 33.29
C VAL A 417 -43.20 9.99 32.58
N ASN A 418 -42.51 9.06 33.24
CA ASN A 418 -42.22 7.73 32.70
C ASN A 418 -43.50 6.89 32.61
N GLY A 419 -43.92 6.54 31.39
CA GLY A 419 -45.14 5.79 31.12
C GLY A 419 -46.32 6.62 30.60
N SER A 420 -46.15 7.93 30.38
CA SER A 420 -47.19 8.79 29.78
C SER A 420 -47.56 8.33 28.36
N GLU A 421 -48.86 8.34 28.05
CA GLU A 421 -49.38 7.93 26.74
C GLU A 421 -49.40 9.10 25.76
N LEU A 422 -48.68 8.95 24.65
CA LEU A 422 -48.64 9.94 23.58
C LEU A 422 -48.96 9.22 22.26
N LEU A 423 -50.10 9.57 21.66
CA LEU A 423 -50.62 8.99 20.40
C LEU A 423 -50.66 7.45 20.42
N GLY A 424 -51.11 6.86 21.54
CA GLY A 424 -51.29 5.40 21.69
C GLY A 424 -50.01 4.61 22.02
N ARG A 425 -48.90 5.28 22.36
CA ARG A 425 -47.67 4.63 22.84
C ARG A 425 -47.20 5.24 24.17
N LYS A 426 -46.71 4.39 25.06
CA LYS A 426 -46.13 4.79 26.35
C LYS A 426 -44.69 5.26 26.16
N ILE A 427 -44.43 6.50 26.56
CA ILE A 427 -43.09 7.10 26.49
C ILE A 427 -42.26 6.62 27.68
N ARG A 428 -40.97 6.37 27.44
CA ARG A 428 -40.00 6.04 28.49
C ARG A 428 -39.07 7.22 28.73
N VAL A 429 -38.99 7.72 29.95
CA VAL A 429 -38.07 8.83 30.31
C VAL A 429 -37.02 8.30 31.28
N ASP A 430 -35.74 8.50 30.96
CA ASP A 430 -34.60 8.08 31.77
C ASP A 430 -33.56 9.22 31.85
N VAL A 431 -32.74 9.25 32.90
CA VAL A 431 -31.64 10.23 33.03
C VAL A 431 -30.54 9.87 32.04
N ALA A 432 -30.19 10.78 31.13
CA ALA A 432 -29.19 10.50 30.11
C ALA A 432 -27.79 10.55 30.74
N GLN A 433 -27.25 9.39 31.12
CA GLN A 433 -25.84 9.28 31.45
C GLN A 433 -25.02 9.64 30.20
N GLN A 434 -24.09 10.58 30.33
CA GLN A 434 -23.07 10.79 29.30
C GLN A 434 -22.24 9.51 29.20
N LYS A 435 -22.56 8.65 28.23
CA LYS A 435 -21.63 7.60 27.82
C LYS A 435 -20.37 8.35 27.38
N LYS A 436 -19.28 8.25 28.16
CA LYS A 436 -17.97 8.71 27.72
C LYS A 436 -17.77 8.12 26.33
N ARG A 437 -17.68 8.98 25.31
CA ARG A 437 -17.12 8.60 24.02
C ARG A 437 -15.70 8.15 24.34
N ASN A 438 -15.50 6.85 24.49
CA ASN A 438 -14.17 6.27 24.41
C ASN A 438 -13.70 6.56 22.98
N ASN A 439 -12.88 7.59 22.83
CA ASN A 439 -11.94 7.68 21.73
C ASN A 439 -10.89 6.59 21.91
N ASN A 440 -11.29 5.34 21.69
CA ASN A 440 -10.39 4.21 21.63
C ASN A 440 -10.80 3.29 20.47
N SER A 441 -10.73 3.85 19.25
CA SER A 441 -10.50 3.05 18.06
C SER A 441 -9.02 2.64 18.07
N GLY A 442 -8.72 1.57 18.80
CA GLY A 442 -7.36 1.07 19.02
C GLY A 442 -7.24 0.09 20.19
N GLY A 443 -8.29 -0.71 20.45
CA GLY A 443 -8.25 -1.76 21.47
C GLY A 443 -8.00 -3.12 20.83
N LYS A 444 -6.95 -3.82 21.27
CA LYS A 444 -6.69 -5.25 21.01
C LYS A 444 -7.99 -6.07 21.20
N PRO A 445 -8.20 -7.15 20.41
CA PRO A 445 -9.33 -8.03 20.65
C PRO A 445 -9.20 -8.65 22.04
N GLU A 446 -10.25 -8.55 22.86
CA GLU A 446 -10.40 -9.38 24.04
C GLU A 446 -10.39 -10.84 23.58
N LYS A 447 -9.46 -11.61 24.16
CA LYS A 447 -9.26 -13.02 23.83
C LYS A 447 -10.55 -13.79 24.05
N SER A 448 -10.91 -14.63 23.09
CA SER A 448 -12.17 -15.37 23.15
C SER A 448 -12.18 -16.32 24.36
N SER A 449 -13.36 -16.70 24.83
CA SER A 449 -13.53 -17.69 25.91
C SER A 449 -12.80 -19.02 25.64
N ARG A 450 -12.49 -19.31 24.36
CA ARG A 450 -11.70 -20.47 23.93
C ARG A 450 -10.18 -20.28 24.12
N GLU A 451 -9.66 -19.06 23.93
CA GLU A 451 -8.25 -18.73 24.22
C GLU A 451 -7.96 -18.64 25.72
N LEU A 452 -8.93 -18.17 26.51
CA LEU A 452 -8.83 -18.15 27.97
C LEU A 452 -8.84 -19.58 28.56
N ARG A 453 -9.51 -20.53 27.89
CA ARG A 453 -9.50 -21.95 28.28
C ARG A 453 -8.19 -22.64 27.88
N ALA A 454 -7.66 -22.34 26.70
CA ALA A 454 -6.37 -22.85 26.24
C ALA A 454 -5.20 -22.36 27.12
N MET A 455 -5.19 -21.09 27.54
CA MET A 455 -4.17 -20.59 28.47
C MET A 455 -4.27 -21.20 29.87
N ARG A 456 -5.47 -21.57 30.32
CA ARG A 456 -5.66 -22.28 31.60
C ARG A 456 -5.18 -23.73 31.51
N GLU A 457 -5.37 -24.40 30.37
CA GLU A 457 -4.81 -25.73 30.10
C GLU A 457 -3.27 -25.69 29.96
N GLU A 458 -2.70 -24.67 29.32
CA GLU A 458 -1.24 -24.47 29.22
C GLU A 458 -0.58 -24.15 30.58
N GLU A 459 -1.23 -23.37 31.45
CA GLU A 459 -0.75 -23.12 32.82
C GLU A 459 -0.81 -24.38 33.71
N GLU A 460 -1.73 -25.32 33.45
CA GLU A 460 -1.80 -26.60 34.16
C GLU A 460 -0.78 -27.62 33.66
N ASP A 461 -0.50 -27.67 32.35
CA ASP A 461 0.54 -28.53 31.78
C ASP A 461 1.96 -28.05 32.14
N ALA A 462 2.19 -26.74 32.26
CA ALA A 462 3.47 -26.18 32.72
C ALA A 462 3.81 -26.53 34.19
N LYS A 463 2.81 -26.92 34.99
CA LYS A 463 3.01 -27.36 36.40
C LYS A 463 3.28 -28.85 36.54
N LYS A 464 3.14 -29.66 35.47
CA LYS A 464 3.50 -31.08 35.51
C LYS A 464 5.02 -31.23 35.41
N ARG A 465 5.65 -31.64 36.52
CA ARG A 465 7.08 -31.97 36.57
C ARG A 465 7.44 -33.01 35.49
N THR A 466 8.31 -32.62 34.57
CA THR A 466 8.96 -33.52 33.60
C THR A 466 9.68 -34.65 34.33
N ARG A 467 9.20 -35.90 34.17
CA ARG A 467 9.94 -37.10 34.61
C ARG A 467 11.20 -37.23 33.75
N ARG A 468 12.37 -37.13 34.36
CA ARG A 468 13.66 -37.40 33.70
C ARG A 468 13.68 -38.85 33.17
N PRO A 469 14.13 -39.10 31.93
CA PRO A 469 14.38 -40.46 31.46
C PRO A 469 15.51 -41.07 32.29
N ARG A 470 15.33 -42.30 32.79
CA ARG A 470 16.43 -43.07 33.39
C ARG A 470 17.43 -43.45 32.29
N PRO A 471 18.75 -43.38 32.54
CA PRO A 471 19.73 -43.95 31.62
C PRO A 471 19.55 -45.48 31.58
N LYS A 472 19.48 -46.05 30.38
CA LYS A 472 19.60 -47.50 30.21
C LYS A 472 21.03 -47.89 30.60
N LYS A 473 21.14 -48.81 31.58
CA LYS A 473 22.38 -49.55 31.83
C LYS A 473 22.49 -50.64 30.78
N ASP A 474 23.67 -50.68 30.16
CA ASP A 474 24.33 -51.73 29.36
C ASP A 474 23.47 -52.51 28.35
#